data_AF-A0A3C1IKU6-F1
#
_entry.id   AF-A0A3C1IKU6-F1
#
_cell.length_a   1.000
_cell.length_b   1.000
_cell.length_c   1.000
_cell.angle_alpha   90.00
_cell.angle_beta   90.00
_cell.angle_gamma   90.00
#
_symmetry.space_group_name_H-M   'P 1'
#
loop_
_entity.id
_entity.type
_entity.pdbx_description
1 polymer ?
#
loop_
_entity_poly.entity_id
_entity_poly.type
_entity_poly.pdbx_seq_one_letter_code
_entity_poly.pdbx_strand_id
1 'polypeptide(L)'
;MIFTFSNRIHQSVLTLTAFLCFTLIAFTDQVHASRAITGADIANAIVQTLDLEGEEAGPKILGTKKYFPCDAPLEILPMFGSWKTVRVNCVSPIPWKLIVRAQWPP
;
A
#
# COMPACT_ATOMS: atom_id res chain seq x y z
N MET A 1 -23.65 -49.35 -17.39
CA MET A 1 -23.84 -47.94 -16.97
C MET A 1 -22.67 -47.42 -16.11
N ILE A 2 -21.42 -47.79 -16.40
CA ILE A 2 -20.25 -47.45 -15.55
C ILE A 2 -19.31 -46.44 -16.25
N PHE A 3 -19.24 -46.46 -17.58
CA PHE A 3 -18.35 -45.60 -18.37
C PHE A 3 -18.78 -44.13 -18.47
N THR A 4 -20.08 -43.82 -18.34
CA THR A 4 -20.59 -42.44 -18.36
C THR A 4 -20.36 -41.70 -17.04
N PHE A 5 -20.24 -42.44 -15.92
CA PHE A 5 -20.05 -41.87 -14.58
C PHE A 5 -18.60 -41.40 -14.38
N SER A 6 -17.62 -42.21 -14.83
CA SER A 6 -16.19 -41.86 -14.78
C SER A 6 -15.87 -40.60 -15.60
N ASN A 7 -16.45 -40.47 -16.81
CA ASN A 7 -16.22 -39.32 -17.68
C ASN A 7 -16.79 -38.01 -17.07
N ARG A 8 -17.96 -38.06 -16.43
CA ARG A 8 -18.56 -36.90 -15.75
C ARG A 8 -17.81 -36.49 -14.47
N ILE A 9 -17.24 -37.44 -13.73
CA ILE A 9 -16.42 -37.15 -12.55
C ILE A 9 -15.11 -36.48 -12.98
N HIS A 10 -14.44 -36.97 -14.03
CA HIS A 10 -13.23 -36.35 -14.57
C HIS A 10 -13.48 -34.93 -15.09
N GLN A 11 -14.59 -34.70 -15.83
CA GLN A 11 -14.96 -33.36 -16.30
C GLN A 11 -15.25 -32.40 -15.13
N SER A 12 -15.97 -32.86 -14.11
CA SER A 12 -16.32 -32.03 -12.93
C SER A 12 -15.08 -31.65 -12.11
N VAL A 13 -14.14 -32.59 -11.93
CA VAL A 13 -12.87 -32.34 -11.22
C VAL A 13 -12.01 -31.34 -11.99
N LEU A 14 -11.92 -31.47 -13.32
CA LEU A 14 -11.20 -30.53 -14.20
C LEU A 14 -11.76 -29.11 -14.15
N THR A 15 -13.10 -28.97 -14.11
CA THR A 15 -13.72 -27.64 -14.01
C THR A 15 -13.50 -27.00 -12.64
N LEU A 16 -13.50 -27.79 -11.57
CA LEU A 16 -13.37 -27.27 -10.20
C LEU A 16 -11.93 -26.83 -9.90
N THR A 17 -10.93 -27.58 -10.39
CA THR A 17 -9.52 -27.18 -10.30
C THR A 17 -9.21 -25.95 -11.13
N ALA A 18 -9.75 -25.85 -12.35
CA ALA A 18 -9.60 -24.66 -13.17
C ALA A 18 -10.19 -23.40 -12.51
N PHE A 19 -11.36 -23.53 -11.89
CA PHE A 19 -12.01 -22.41 -11.18
C PHE A 19 -11.21 -21.97 -9.93
N LEU A 20 -10.72 -22.94 -9.15
CA LEU A 20 -9.83 -22.67 -8.00
C LEU A 20 -8.55 -21.95 -8.41
N CYS A 21 -7.88 -22.38 -9.49
CA CYS A 21 -6.69 -21.70 -10.00
C CYS A 21 -7.01 -20.27 -10.47
N PHE A 22 -8.16 -20.04 -11.13
CA PHE A 22 -8.53 -18.71 -11.60
C PHE A 22 -8.75 -17.74 -10.44
N THR A 23 -9.33 -18.19 -9.32
CA THR A 23 -9.50 -17.36 -8.12
C THR A 23 -8.18 -17.02 -7.43
N LEU A 24 -7.18 -17.90 -7.47
CA LEU A 24 -5.88 -17.65 -6.83
C LEU A 24 -5.01 -16.64 -7.58
N ILE A 25 -5.16 -16.53 -8.91
CA ILE A 25 -4.38 -15.58 -9.74
C ILE A 25 -4.85 -14.14 -9.53
N ALA A 26 -6.09 -13.91 -9.08
CA ALA A 26 -6.63 -12.57 -8.87
C ALA A 26 -5.99 -11.82 -7.68
N PHE A 27 -5.27 -12.50 -6.79
CA PHE A 27 -4.66 -11.93 -5.59
C PHE A 27 -3.14 -11.77 -5.69
N THR A 28 -2.55 -11.82 -6.89
CA THR A 28 -1.13 -11.52 -7.03
C THR A 28 -0.91 -10.03 -6.78
N ASP A 29 -0.38 -9.69 -5.60
CA ASP A 29 0.15 -8.37 -5.31
C ASP A 29 1.14 -7.97 -6.42
N GLN A 30 0.92 -6.79 -7.01
CA GLN A 30 1.80 -6.25 -8.03
C GLN A 30 3.16 -6.00 -7.38
N VAL A 31 4.16 -6.83 -7.69
CA VAL A 31 5.55 -6.56 -7.31
C VAL A 31 6.03 -5.37 -8.13
N HIS A 32 5.76 -4.17 -7.64
CA HIS A 32 6.35 -2.96 -8.18
C HIS A 32 7.85 -2.97 -7.87
N ALA A 33 8.67 -2.75 -8.89
CA ALA A 33 10.08 -2.50 -8.68
C ALA A 33 10.24 -1.32 -7.71
N SER A 34 10.91 -1.58 -6.58
CA SER A 34 11.25 -0.65 -5.51
C SER A 34 11.80 0.68 -6.05
N ARG A 35 10.92 1.64 -6.36
CA ARG A 35 11.31 2.99 -6.79
C ARG A 35 11.69 3.79 -5.56
N ALA A 36 12.75 4.61 -5.66
CA ALA A 36 13.05 5.57 -4.62
C ALA A 36 11.85 6.49 -4.37
N ILE A 37 11.46 6.62 -3.10
CA ILE A 37 10.38 7.51 -2.66
C ILE A 37 10.89 8.96 -2.70
N THR A 38 10.09 9.87 -3.24
CA THR A 38 10.38 11.30 -3.29
C THR A 38 9.68 12.06 -2.17
N GLY A 39 10.16 13.26 -1.87
CA GLY A 39 9.46 14.15 -0.94
C GLY A 39 8.04 14.49 -1.40
N ALA A 40 7.77 14.48 -2.70
CA ALA A 40 6.42 14.66 -3.24
C ALA A 40 5.50 13.47 -2.93
N ASP A 41 6.02 12.24 -3.06
CA ASP A 41 5.27 11.02 -2.70
C ASP A 41 4.89 11.04 -1.21
N ILE A 42 5.85 11.43 -0.35
CA ILE A 42 5.62 11.58 1.10
C ILE A 42 4.63 12.71 1.38
N ALA A 43 4.76 13.84 0.67
CA ALA A 43 3.87 14.98 0.86
C ALA A 43 2.42 14.62 0.57
N ASN A 44 2.18 13.93 -0.55
CA ASN A 44 0.86 13.47 -0.95
C ASN A 44 0.25 12.51 0.07
N ALA A 45 1.04 11.53 0.56
CA ALA A 45 0.56 10.59 1.58
C ALA A 45 0.17 11.30 2.89
N ILE A 46 0.94 12.30 3.31
CA ILE A 46 0.62 13.10 4.50
C ILE A 46 -0.65 13.93 4.27
N VAL A 47 -0.76 14.66 3.17
CA VAL A 47 -1.95 15.48 2.87
C VAL A 47 -3.19 14.62 2.82
N GLN A 48 -3.16 13.48 2.12
CA GLN A 48 -4.29 12.56 2.06
C GLN A 48 -4.70 12.06 3.45
N THR A 49 -3.74 11.77 4.33
CA THR A 49 -4.05 11.35 5.70
C THR A 49 -4.66 12.49 6.52
N LEU A 50 -4.12 13.71 6.40
CA LEU A 50 -4.63 14.88 7.11
C LEU A 50 -6.05 15.23 6.67
N ASP A 51 -6.34 15.18 5.37
CA ASP A 51 -7.69 15.41 4.83
C ASP A 51 -8.71 14.41 5.40
N LEU A 52 -8.33 13.13 5.51
CA LEU A 52 -9.19 12.09 6.10
C LEU A 52 -9.47 12.33 7.59
N GLU A 53 -8.55 12.98 8.28
CA GLU A 53 -8.64 13.33 9.70
C GLU A 53 -9.29 14.71 9.93
N GLY A 54 -9.70 15.40 8.86
CA GLY A 54 -10.32 16.72 8.92
C GLY A 54 -9.34 17.86 9.19
N GLU A 55 -8.06 17.66 8.91
CA GLU A 55 -7.00 18.64 9.10
C GLU A 55 -6.61 19.30 7.77
N GLU A 56 -6.87 20.60 7.63
CA GLU A 56 -6.45 21.39 6.46
C GLU A 56 -4.99 21.83 6.59
N ALA A 57 -4.05 20.89 6.47
CA ALA A 57 -2.62 21.16 6.60
C ALA A 57 -1.77 20.38 5.59
N GLY A 58 -0.54 20.86 5.38
CA GLY A 58 0.44 20.21 4.50
C GLY A 58 1.82 20.11 5.13
N PRO A 59 2.65 19.14 4.72
CA PRO A 59 4.00 19.02 5.24
C PRO A 59 4.96 20.03 4.63
N LYS A 60 5.93 20.49 5.43
CA LYS A 60 7.10 21.20 4.91
C LYS A 60 8.22 20.21 4.56
N ILE A 61 8.20 19.71 3.32
CA ILE A 61 9.18 18.75 2.80
C ILE A 61 9.59 19.14 1.38
N LEU A 62 10.88 18.96 1.04
CA LEU A 62 11.37 19.26 -0.30
C LEU A 62 10.95 18.14 -1.27
N GLY A 63 10.08 18.46 -2.24
CA GLY A 63 9.50 17.47 -3.15
C GLY A 63 10.50 16.64 -3.94
N THR A 64 11.64 17.24 -4.32
CA THR A 64 12.69 16.57 -5.13
C THR A 64 13.65 15.73 -4.30
N LYS A 65 13.60 15.79 -2.97
CA LYS A 65 14.46 14.98 -2.11
C LYS A 65 14.11 13.51 -2.26
N LYS A 66 15.11 12.67 -2.47
CA LYS A 66 14.96 11.22 -2.50
C LYS A 66 15.14 10.63 -1.10
N TYR A 67 14.35 9.62 -0.80
CA TYR A 67 14.37 8.83 0.41
C TYR A 67 14.66 7.37 0.08
N PHE A 68 14.82 6.54 1.11
CA PHE A 68 14.91 5.10 0.94
C PHE A 68 13.66 4.58 0.22
N PRO A 69 13.80 3.53 -0.61
CA PRO A 69 12.65 2.92 -1.23
C PRO A 69 11.64 2.39 -0.21
N CYS A 70 10.39 2.24 -0.64
CA CYS A 70 9.33 1.65 0.16
C CYS A 70 8.42 0.80 -0.73
N ASP A 71 8.32 -0.48 -0.39
CA ASP A 71 7.54 -1.48 -1.14
C ASP A 71 6.17 -1.73 -0.52
N ALA A 72 5.91 -1.10 0.63
CA ALA A 72 4.63 -1.12 1.31
C ALA A 72 4.00 0.29 1.31
N PRO A 73 2.69 0.42 1.55
CA PRO A 73 2.08 1.72 1.80
C PRO A 73 2.78 2.45 2.97
N LEU A 74 2.96 3.77 2.83
CA LEU A 74 3.49 4.59 3.91
C LEU A 74 2.46 4.68 5.04
N GLU A 75 2.89 4.40 6.26
CA GLU A 75 2.06 4.59 7.45
C GLU A 75 2.32 6.00 8.02
N ILE A 76 1.26 6.78 8.15
CA ILE A 76 1.30 8.16 8.63
C ILE A 76 0.62 8.23 10.00
N LEU A 77 1.37 8.65 11.03
CA LEU A 77 0.88 8.68 12.41
C LEU A 77 1.09 10.07 13.02
N PRO A 78 0.16 10.55 13.87
CA PRO A 78 0.37 11.78 14.62
C PRO A 78 1.44 11.56 15.70
N MET A 79 2.09 12.63 16.11
CA MET A 79 3.01 12.65 17.24
C MET A 79 2.56 13.65 18.29
N PHE A 80 2.81 13.32 19.55
CA PHE A 80 2.52 14.21 20.68
C PHE A 80 1.03 14.60 20.80
N GLY A 81 0.13 13.70 20.40
CA GLY A 81 -1.32 13.90 20.52
C GLY A 81 -1.91 14.94 19.56
N SER A 82 -1.17 15.32 18.50
CA SER A 82 -1.68 16.23 17.47
C SER A 82 -1.07 15.94 16.10
N TRP A 83 -1.66 16.51 15.04
CA TRP A 83 -1.16 16.40 13.67
C TRP A 83 -0.05 17.40 13.30
N LYS A 84 0.39 18.23 14.25
CA LYS A 84 1.46 19.23 14.03
C LYS A 84 2.81 18.61 13.66
N THR A 85 3.04 17.39 14.12
CA THR A 85 4.20 16.59 13.78
C THR A 85 3.72 15.20 13.41
N VAL A 86 4.10 14.73 12.23
CA VAL A 86 3.73 13.42 11.72
C VAL A 86 4.95 12.53 11.63
N ARG A 87 4.77 11.25 11.96
CA ARG A 87 5.72 10.20 11.69
C ARG A 87 5.29 9.46 10.44
N VAL A 88 6.21 9.37 9.48
CA VAL A 88 6.08 8.54 8.28
C VAL A 88 6.90 7.28 8.48
N ASN A 89 6.27 6.13 8.42
CA ASN A 89 6.92 4.83 8.53
C ASN A 89 6.83 4.08 7.21
N CYS A 90 7.88 3.32 6.93
CA CYS A 90 7.88 2.28 5.92
C CYS A 90 8.40 0.99 6.54
N VAL A 91 7.77 -0.14 6.24
CA VAL A 91 8.09 -1.45 6.84
C VAL A 91 8.89 -2.38 5.93
N SER A 92 8.99 -2.07 4.63
CA SER A 92 9.61 -2.92 3.61
C SER A 92 10.22 -2.07 2.48
N PRO A 93 11.37 -2.41 1.89
CA PRO A 93 12.16 -3.63 2.12
C PRO A 93 13.07 -3.55 3.35
N ILE A 94 13.51 -2.35 3.72
CA ILE A 94 14.26 -2.08 4.95
C ILE A 94 13.44 -1.06 5.75
N PRO A 95 13.04 -1.38 6.99
CA PRO A 95 12.25 -0.47 7.78
C PRO A 95 12.93 0.88 8.00
N TRP A 96 12.19 1.96 7.79
CA TRP A 96 12.66 3.32 8.06
C TRP A 96 11.55 4.23 8.57
N LYS A 97 11.95 5.31 9.24
CA LYS A 97 11.04 6.33 9.76
C LYS A 97 11.54 7.74 9.43
N LEU A 98 10.61 8.64 9.18
CA LEU A 98 10.84 10.05 8.95
C LEU A 98 9.89 10.88 9.80
N ILE A 99 10.38 11.92 10.45
CA ILE A 99 9.56 12.87 11.18
C ILE A 99 9.42 14.14 10.34
N VAL A 100 8.19 14.58 10.12
CA VAL A 100 7.86 15.76 9.31
C VAL A 100 6.94 16.68 10.09
N ARG A 101 7.14 18.00 9.97
CA ARG A 101 6.22 18.99 10.54
C ARG A 101 5.14 19.35 9.54
N ALA A 102 3.90 19.34 10.00
CA ALA A 102 2.78 19.91 9.26
C ALA A 102 2.75 21.44 9.46
N GLN A 103 2.23 22.14 8.46
CA GLN A 103 2.00 23.58 8.46
C GLN A 103 0.58 23.84 7.98
N TRP A 104 -0.12 24.70 8.70
CA TRP A 104 -1.43 25.19 8.29
C TRP A 104 -1.26 26.41 7.39
N PRO A 105 -2.20 26.63 6.46
CA PRO A 105 -2.29 27.89 5.75
C PRO A 105 -2.41 29.05 6.76
N PRO A 106 -1.92 30.25 6.39
CA PRO A 106 -1.97 31.43 7.24
C PRO A 106 -3.40 31.92 7.49
#